data_AF-A0A0K1PS97-F1
#
_entry.id   AF-A0A0K1PS97-F1
#
_cell.length_a   1.000
_cell.length_b   1.000
_cell.length_c   1.000
_cell.angle_alpha   90.00
_cell.angle_beta   90.00
_cell.angle_gamma   90.00
#
_symmetry.space_group_name_H-M   'P 1'
#
loop_
_entity.id
_entity.type
_entity.pdbx_description
1 polymer ?
#
loop_
_entity_poly.entity_id
_entity_poly.type
_entity_poly.pdbx_seq_one_letter_code
_entity_poly.pdbx_strand_id
1 'polypeptide(L)'
;MEGKQLLARGMGASPGQATGAIVFRSEDAIALAATGKPVILVRIETTSEDVPGMQVAAGIITTRGGLTGDGAIVARSLGKPCIAWCGPIRVDYASDSLTIWRDSTAEQADVVLKKGDVITIDGGRGEIWGV
;
A
#
# COMPACT_ATOMS: atom_id res chain seq x y z
N MET A 1 -14.37 -9.20 6.04
CA MET A 1 -14.43 -8.02 5.14
C MET A 1 -15.83 -7.43 5.06
N GLU A 2 -16.85 -8.11 5.58
CA GLU A 2 -18.19 -7.56 5.76
C GLU A 2 -18.15 -6.24 6.56
N GLY A 3 -18.69 -5.16 6.00
CA GLY A 3 -18.72 -3.84 6.61
C GLY A 3 -17.56 -2.88 6.27
N LYS A 4 -16.48 -3.34 5.62
CA LYS A 4 -15.37 -2.45 5.22
C LYS A 4 -15.63 -1.79 3.85
N GLN A 5 -15.29 -0.51 3.72
CA GLN A 5 -15.43 0.21 2.45
C GLN A 5 -14.25 -0.10 1.51
N LEU A 6 -14.54 -0.56 0.30
CA LEU A 6 -13.54 -0.65 -0.76
C LEU A 6 -13.12 0.78 -1.15
N LEU A 7 -11.84 1.10 -0.99
CA LEU A 7 -11.31 2.42 -1.29
C LEU A 7 -10.75 2.51 -2.70
N ALA A 8 -9.95 1.53 -3.10
CA ALA A 8 -9.28 1.49 -4.40
C ALA A 8 -8.99 0.06 -4.84
N ARG A 9 -8.69 -0.09 -6.13
CA ARG A 9 -8.15 -1.33 -6.70
C ARG A 9 -6.96 -1.02 -7.60
N GLY A 10 -5.90 -1.82 -7.46
CA GLY A 10 -4.74 -1.86 -8.36
C GLY A 10 -4.55 -3.26 -8.94
N MET A 11 -3.33 -3.58 -9.36
CA MET A 11 -2.96 -4.91 -9.83
C MET A 11 -2.47 -5.76 -8.65
N GLY A 12 -3.09 -6.93 -8.45
CA GLY A 12 -2.62 -7.91 -7.47
C GLY A 12 -1.26 -8.48 -7.89
N ALA A 13 -0.18 -8.02 -7.25
CA ALA A 13 1.17 -8.44 -7.59
C ALA A 13 1.58 -9.70 -6.83
N SER A 14 1.31 -9.75 -5.52
CA SER A 14 1.68 -10.87 -4.66
C SER A 14 0.52 -11.19 -3.72
N PRO A 15 0.07 -12.45 -3.64
CA PRO A 15 -1.15 -12.82 -2.92
C PRO A 15 -1.03 -12.68 -1.40
N GLY A 16 -2.18 -12.69 -0.74
CA GLY A 16 -2.32 -12.62 0.72
C GLY A 16 -3.00 -11.34 1.19
N GLN A 17 -3.33 -11.29 2.47
CA GLN A 17 -3.99 -10.15 3.10
C GLN A 17 -3.14 -9.58 4.23
N ALA A 18 -3.10 -8.25 4.32
CA ALA A 18 -2.41 -7.55 5.39
C ALA A 18 -3.24 -6.38 5.88
N THR A 19 -3.22 -6.13 7.18
CA THR A 19 -3.80 -4.93 7.79
C THR A 19 -2.71 -4.22 8.57
N GLY A 20 -2.60 -2.91 8.42
CA GLY A 20 -1.57 -2.14 9.11
C GLY A 20 -1.67 -0.64 8.89
N ALA A 21 -0.87 0.09 9.65
CA ALA A 21 -0.75 1.54 9.54
C ALA A 21 0.05 1.91 8.28
N ILE A 22 -0.41 2.94 7.55
CA ILE A 22 0.28 3.45 6.37
C ILE A 22 1.60 4.12 6.77
N VAL A 23 2.66 3.77 6.04
CA VAL A 23 3.96 4.47 6.07
C VAL A 23 4.46 4.69 4.65
N PHE A 24 5.20 5.78 4.42
CA PHE A 24 5.66 6.18 3.09
C PHE A 24 7.16 6.01 2.85
N ARG A 25 7.91 5.64 3.88
CA ARG A 25 9.37 5.50 3.87
C ARG A 25 9.80 4.19 4.51
N SER A 26 10.92 3.65 4.03
CA SER A 26 11.50 2.39 4.50
C SER A 26 11.87 2.46 5.99
N GLU A 27 12.44 3.58 6.43
CA GLU A 27 12.86 3.83 7.80
C GLU A 27 11.67 3.87 8.76
N ASP A 28 10.57 4.49 8.33
CA ASP A 28 9.32 4.54 9.09
C ASP A 28 8.72 3.14 9.27
N ALA A 29 8.80 2.30 8.24
CA ALA A 29 8.34 0.91 8.31
C ALA A 29 9.15 0.13 9.35
N ILE A 30 10.48 0.27 9.35
CA ILE A 30 11.38 -0.37 10.31
C ILE A 30 11.09 0.09 11.73
N ALA A 31 11.06 1.41 11.95
CA ALA A 31 10.85 1.99 13.27
C ALA A 31 9.50 1.57 13.87
N LEU A 32 8.43 1.59 13.07
CA LEU A 32 7.10 1.26 13.55
C LEU A 32 6.90 -0.25 13.71
N ALA A 33 7.42 -1.07 12.80
CA ALA A 33 7.38 -2.54 12.92
C ALA A 33 8.15 -3.04 14.15
N ALA A 34 9.25 -2.40 14.52
CA ALA A 34 10.00 -2.71 15.74
C ALA A 34 9.19 -2.54 17.03
N THR A 35 8.10 -1.75 16.99
CA THR A 35 7.15 -1.60 18.11
C THR A 35 6.07 -2.68 18.15
N GLY A 36 6.12 -3.66 17.23
CA GLY A 36 5.12 -4.73 17.09
C GLY A 36 3.86 -4.30 16.34
N LYS A 37 3.82 -3.09 15.77
CA LYS A 37 2.68 -2.59 14.99
C LYS A 37 2.83 -3.01 13.52
N PRO A 38 1.83 -3.68 12.91
CA PRO A 38 1.89 -4.02 11.50
C PRO A 38 1.76 -2.76 10.63
N VAL A 39 2.52 -2.71 9.54
CA VAL A 39 2.58 -1.54 8.65
C VAL A 39 2.35 -1.93 7.19
N ILE A 40 1.75 -1.01 6.44
CA ILE A 40 1.64 -1.08 4.99
C ILE A 40 2.57 -0.03 4.41
N LEU A 41 3.62 -0.48 3.71
CA LEU A 41 4.57 0.41 3.05
C LEU A 41 3.99 0.84 1.70
N VAL A 42 3.72 2.14 1.56
CA VAL A 42 3.17 2.74 0.35
C VAL A 42 4.25 3.56 -0.34
N ARG A 43 4.55 3.25 -1.59
CA ARG A 43 5.57 3.93 -2.39
C ARG A 43 5.02 4.32 -3.76
N ILE A 44 5.61 5.33 -4.37
CA ILE A 44 5.37 5.57 -5.81
C ILE A 44 6.00 4.42 -6.60
N GLU A 45 7.28 4.17 -6.34
CA GLU A 45 8.07 3.09 -6.90
C GLU A 45 9.06 2.67 -5.82
N THR A 46 9.49 1.41 -5.85
CA THR A 46 10.46 0.87 -4.89
C THR A 46 11.82 0.73 -5.54
N THR A 47 12.87 1.00 -4.79
CA THR A 47 14.26 0.70 -5.19
C THR A 47 14.88 -0.36 -4.26
N SER A 48 16.12 -0.74 -4.52
CA SER A 48 16.88 -1.63 -3.62
C SER A 48 17.03 -1.08 -2.20
N GLU A 49 16.98 0.24 -2.02
CA GLU A 49 17.06 0.91 -0.72
C GLU A 49 15.79 0.70 0.12
N ASP A 50 14.66 0.41 -0.52
CA ASP A 50 13.38 0.15 0.15
C ASP A 50 13.27 -1.28 0.71
N VAL A 51 14.17 -2.20 0.30
CA VAL A 51 14.10 -3.64 0.66
C VAL A 51 14.04 -3.88 2.18
N PRO A 52 14.85 -3.22 3.03
CA PRO A 52 14.75 -3.38 4.48
C PRO A 52 13.36 -3.06 5.03
N GLY A 53 12.71 -1.99 4.54
CA GLY A 53 11.34 -1.63 4.88
C GLY A 53 10.32 -2.63 4.35
N MET A 54 10.52 -3.15 3.14
CA MET A 54 9.66 -4.19 2.55
C MET A 54 9.70 -5.50 3.35
N GLN A 55 10.86 -5.88 3.91
CA GLN A 55 11.01 -7.10 4.72
C GLN A 55 10.15 -7.05 6.00
N VAL A 56 10.15 -5.91 6.68
CA VAL A 56 9.43 -5.72 7.95
C VAL A 56 7.96 -5.36 7.76
N ALA A 57 7.58 -4.81 6.59
CA ALA A 57 6.20 -4.47 6.30
C ALA A 57 5.28 -5.71 6.29
N ALA A 58 4.03 -5.52 6.70
CA ALA A 58 3.01 -6.55 6.58
C ALA A 58 2.51 -6.67 5.14
N GLY A 59 2.53 -5.57 4.38
CA GLY A 59 2.13 -5.52 2.97
C GLY A 59 2.67 -4.27 2.27
N ILE A 60 2.66 -4.28 0.94
CA ILE A 60 3.28 -3.25 0.10
C ILE A 60 2.28 -2.74 -0.94
N ILE A 61 2.23 -1.42 -1.15
CA ILE A 61 1.50 -0.80 -2.26
C ILE A 61 2.49 0.03 -3.09
N THR A 62 2.45 -0.12 -4.41
CA THR A 62 3.09 0.82 -5.34
C THR A 62 2.07 1.49 -6.26
N THR A 63 2.19 2.81 -6.46
CA THR A 63 1.30 3.53 -7.40
C THR A 63 1.82 3.50 -8.83
N ARG A 64 3.12 3.26 -9.01
CA ARG A 64 3.80 3.02 -10.28
C ARG A 64 4.48 1.64 -10.29
N GLY A 65 4.88 1.20 -11.48
CA GLY A 65 5.47 -0.11 -11.70
C GLY A 65 4.40 -1.16 -12.02
N GLY A 66 4.77 -2.19 -12.76
CA GLY A 66 3.87 -3.27 -13.18
C GLY A 66 4.03 -4.55 -12.36
N LEU A 67 3.34 -5.60 -12.79
CA LEU A 67 3.47 -6.95 -12.19
C LEU A 67 4.91 -7.50 -12.25
N THR A 68 5.74 -7.01 -13.16
CA THR A 68 7.15 -7.41 -13.34
C THR A 68 8.16 -6.38 -12.82
N GLY A 69 7.71 -5.32 -12.14
CA GLY A 69 8.62 -4.32 -11.57
C GLY A 69 9.36 -4.83 -10.33
N ASP A 70 10.45 -4.16 -9.96
CA ASP A 70 11.33 -4.54 -8.84
C ASP A 70 10.54 -4.77 -7.53
N GLY A 71 9.61 -3.87 -7.21
CA GLY A 71 8.77 -3.98 -6.03
C GLY A 71 7.88 -5.23 -6.02
N ALA A 72 7.30 -5.56 -7.17
CA ALA A 72 6.46 -6.75 -7.31
C ALA A 72 7.28 -8.05 -7.23
N ILE A 73 8.49 -8.07 -7.79
CA ILE A 73 9.40 -9.22 -7.72
C ILE A 73 9.87 -9.44 -6.27
N VAL A 74 10.34 -8.39 -5.62
CA VAL A 74 10.83 -8.46 -4.23
C VAL A 74 9.69 -8.82 -3.28
N ALA A 75 8.49 -8.24 -3.43
CA ALA A 75 7.38 -8.60 -2.56
C ALA A 75 7.00 -10.09 -2.65
N ARG A 76 7.05 -10.67 -3.86
CA ARG A 76 6.82 -12.12 -4.05
C ARG A 76 7.92 -12.96 -3.40
N SER A 77 9.19 -12.60 -3.56
CA SER A 77 10.30 -13.34 -2.94
C SER A 77 10.24 -13.30 -1.41
N LEU A 78 9.72 -12.20 -0.85
CA LEU A 78 9.48 -12.03 0.58
C LEU A 78 8.17 -12.67 1.08
N GLY A 79 7.32 -13.19 0.19
CA GLY A 79 6.02 -13.74 0.54
C GLY A 79 5.05 -12.71 1.13
N LYS A 80 5.19 -11.43 0.75
CA LYS A 80 4.38 -10.32 1.28
C LYS A 80 3.25 -9.97 0.31
N PRO A 81 2.03 -9.70 0.79
CA PRO A 81 0.97 -9.14 -0.03
C PRO A 81 1.42 -7.85 -0.72
N CYS A 82 1.18 -7.75 -2.01
CA CYS A 82 1.57 -6.57 -2.78
C CYS A 82 0.53 -6.20 -3.82
N ILE A 83 0.20 -4.90 -3.86
CA ILE A 83 -0.60 -4.28 -4.91
C ILE A 83 0.33 -3.35 -5.69
N ALA A 84 0.46 -3.61 -6.98
CA ALA A 84 1.21 -2.75 -7.90
C ALA A 84 0.24 -1.91 -8.74
N TRP A 85 0.73 -0.81 -9.30
CA TRP A 85 -0.03 0.06 -10.20
C TRP A 85 -1.44 0.39 -9.68
N CYS A 86 -1.54 1.09 -8.56
CA CYS A 86 -2.83 1.60 -8.13
C CYS A 86 -3.13 2.95 -8.82
N GLY A 87 -3.67 2.89 -10.04
CA GLY A 87 -3.96 4.05 -10.91
C GLY A 87 -4.73 5.22 -10.26
N PRO A 88 -5.75 5.01 -9.42
CA PRO A 88 -6.45 6.12 -8.76
C PRO A 88 -5.70 6.70 -7.56
N ILE A 89 -4.50 6.22 -7.22
CA ILE A 89 -3.78 6.66 -6.02
C ILE A 89 -2.62 7.59 -6.39
N ARG A 90 -2.58 8.75 -5.72
CA ARG A 90 -1.46 9.68 -5.74
C ARG A 90 -0.83 9.76 -4.34
N VAL A 91 0.48 9.54 -4.25
CA VAL A 91 1.24 9.72 -3.01
C VAL A 91 1.88 11.10 -3.00
N ASP A 92 1.80 11.79 -1.86
CA ASP A 92 2.50 13.02 -1.58
C ASP A 92 3.37 12.84 -0.32
N TYR A 93 4.68 12.76 -0.53
CA TYR A 93 5.66 12.61 0.55
C TYR A 93 5.85 13.88 1.37
N ALA A 94 5.48 15.06 0.87
CA ALA A 94 5.60 16.31 1.63
C ALA A 94 4.52 16.41 2.72
N SER A 95 3.32 15.91 2.43
CA SER A 95 2.20 15.90 3.37
C SER A 95 2.00 14.55 4.07
N ASP A 96 2.85 13.56 3.78
CA ASP A 96 2.71 12.17 4.26
C ASP A 96 1.28 11.67 4.08
N SER A 97 0.78 11.80 2.85
CA SER A 97 -0.59 11.39 2.50
C SER A 97 -0.66 10.67 1.16
N LEU A 98 -1.72 9.89 1.00
CA LEU A 98 -2.16 9.37 -0.28
C LEU A 98 -3.59 9.82 -0.54
N THR A 99 -3.83 10.30 -1.76
CA THR A 99 -5.16 10.64 -2.25
C THR A 99 -5.61 9.54 -3.19
N ILE A 100 -6.84 9.07 -2.98
CA ILE A 100 -7.53 8.14 -3.85
C ILE A 100 -8.57 8.94 -4.61
N TRP A 101 -8.31 9.16 -5.89
CA TRP A 101 -9.23 9.84 -6.80
C TRP A 101 -10.39 8.93 -7.14
N ARG A 102 -11.59 9.49 -7.06
CA ARG A 102 -12.81 8.82 -7.50
C ARG A 102 -13.24 9.35 -8.85
N ASP A 103 -13.95 8.52 -9.62
CA ASP A 103 -14.51 8.95 -10.90
C ASP A 103 -15.43 10.16 -10.65
N SER A 104 -15.29 11.18 -11.49
CA SER A 104 -16.13 12.39 -11.56
C SER A 104 -17.65 12.13 -11.58
N THR A 105 -18.08 10.93 -11.92
CA THR A 105 -19.48 10.50 -11.90
C THR A 105 -19.98 10.04 -10.52
N ALA A 106 -19.08 9.83 -9.57
CA ALA A 106 -19.43 9.45 -8.21
C ALA A 106 -19.81 10.69 -7.38
N GLU A 107 -20.96 10.64 -6.70
CA GLU A 107 -21.39 11.68 -5.73
C GLU A 107 -20.44 11.83 -4.52
N GLN A 108 -19.36 11.05 -4.45
CA GLN A 108 -18.50 10.93 -3.28
C GLN A 108 -17.14 11.59 -3.54
N ALA A 109 -16.72 12.43 -2.61
CA ALA A 109 -15.42 13.10 -2.65
C ALA A 109 -14.24 12.11 -2.64
N ASP A 110 -13.09 12.59 -3.13
CA ASP A 110 -11.81 11.89 -3.03
C ASP A 110 -11.48 11.52 -1.57
N VAL A 111 -10.83 10.37 -1.39
CA VAL A 111 -10.42 9.92 -0.06
C VAL A 111 -8.96 10.28 0.16
N VAL A 112 -8.66 10.95 1.26
CA VAL A 112 -7.28 11.24 1.68
C VAL A 112 -6.96 10.40 2.91
N LEU A 113 -5.94 9.56 2.81
CA LEU A 113 -5.37 8.81 3.94
C LEU A 113 -3.98 9.36 4.27
N LYS A 114 -3.66 9.39 5.54
CA LYS A 114 -2.40 9.90 6.08
C LYS A 114 -1.54 8.78 6.65
N LYS A 115 -0.27 9.10 6.87
CA LYS A 115 0.63 8.23 7.64
C LYS A 115 -0.01 7.91 9.00
N GLY A 116 -0.02 6.63 9.35
CA GLY A 116 -0.65 6.13 10.58
C GLY A 116 -2.07 5.62 10.40
N ASP A 117 -2.80 6.04 9.35
CA ASP A 117 -4.14 5.50 9.09
C ASP A 117 -4.04 4.00 8.78
N VAL A 118 -5.00 3.25 9.31
CA VAL A 118 -5.02 1.79 9.17
C VAL A 118 -5.82 1.42 7.94
N ILE A 119 -5.27 0.56 7.11
CA ILE A 119 -5.93 -0.02 5.94
C ILE A 119 -5.75 -1.52 5.91
N THR A 120 -6.60 -2.19 5.14
CA THR A 120 -6.46 -3.61 4.80
C THR A 120 -6.23 -3.74 3.30
N ILE A 121 -5.26 -4.57 2.91
CA ILE A 121 -4.98 -4.89 1.50
C ILE A 121 -5.19 -6.37 1.22
N ASP A 122 -5.68 -6.67 0.02
CA ASP A 122 -5.64 -8.01 -0.58
C ASP A 122 -4.76 -7.96 -1.82
N GLY A 123 -3.54 -8.49 -1.71
CA GLY A 123 -2.55 -8.46 -2.79
C GLY A 123 -2.84 -9.46 -3.92
N GLY A 124 -3.80 -10.37 -3.76
CA GLY A 124 -4.25 -11.26 -4.84
C GLY A 124 -5.33 -10.61 -5.69
N ARG A 125 -6.28 -9.92 -5.05
CA ARG A 125 -7.38 -9.21 -5.72
C ARG A 125 -7.02 -7.77 -6.12
N GLY A 126 -5.90 -7.27 -5.62
CA GLY A 126 -5.47 -5.89 -5.83
C GLY A 126 -6.31 -4.87 -5.07
N GLU A 127 -6.98 -5.26 -3.99
CA GLU A 127 -7.98 -4.41 -3.33
C GLU A 127 -7.43 -3.72 -2.08
N ILE A 128 -7.81 -2.46 -1.89
CA ILE A 128 -7.49 -1.65 -0.70
C ILE A 128 -8.79 -1.27 -0.02
N TRP A 129 -8.88 -1.56 1.27
CA TRP A 129 -10.06 -1.40 2.09
C TRP A 129 -9.78 -0.48 3.27
N GLY A 130 -10.72 0.43 3.54
CA GLY A 130 -10.74 1.21 4.77
C GLY A 130 -11.13 0.34 5.96
N VAL A 131 -10.77 0.78 7.16
CA VAL A 131 -11.23 0.18 8.42
C VAL A 131 -12.47 0.90 8.90
#